data_AF-A0AAN8K107-F1
#
_entry.id   AF-A0AAN8K107-F1
#
_cell.length_a   1.000
_cell.length_b   1.000
_cell.length_c   1.000
_cell.angle_alpha   90.00
_cell.angle_beta   90.00
_cell.angle_gamma   90.00
#
_symmetry.space_group_name_H-M   'P 1'
#
loop_
_entity.id
_entity.type
_entity.pdbx_description
1 polymer ?
#
loop_
_entity_poly.entity_id
_entity_poly.type
_entity_poly.pdbx_seq_one_letter_code
_entity_poly.pdbx_strand_id
1 'polypeptide(L)'
;MEVLPLLLVISFIGLVTSASIRSDGAGSLQPSDGQSELEETESHPGQCLHKGVWHDTDKSFQDDCNTCGCNEDGLVWCTLMLCN
;
A
#
# COMPACT_ATOMS: atom_id res chain seq x y z
N MET A 1 58.73 -5.93 16.02
CA MET A 1 58.18 -6.71 14.89
C MET A 1 58.49 -8.15 15.26
N GLU A 2 57.56 -8.93 15.80
CA GLU A 2 56.34 -9.31 15.09
C GLU A 2 55.10 -9.36 15.98
N VAL A 3 54.00 -8.99 15.34
CA VAL A 3 52.64 -8.87 15.84
C VAL A 3 51.90 -10.18 15.62
N LEU A 4 51.86 -11.08 16.61
CA LEU A 4 50.90 -12.20 16.58
C LEU A 4 50.77 -12.81 17.99
N PRO A 5 49.70 -12.47 18.75
CA PRO A 5 48.51 -13.31 18.66
C PRO A 5 47.22 -12.52 18.93
N LEU A 6 46.73 -11.74 17.96
CA LEU A 6 45.37 -11.17 18.02
C LEU A 6 44.30 -12.12 17.44
N LEU A 7 44.71 -13.26 16.86
CA LEU A 7 43.79 -14.22 16.24
C LEU A 7 43.15 -15.22 17.23
N LEU A 8 43.66 -15.37 18.46
CA LEU A 8 43.07 -16.29 19.43
C LEU A 8 41.98 -15.65 20.33
N VAL A 9 41.84 -14.33 20.34
CA VAL A 9 40.78 -13.64 21.09
C VAL A 9 39.47 -13.51 20.32
N ILE A 10 39.47 -13.76 19.01
CA ILE A 10 38.29 -13.63 18.13
C ILE A 10 37.43 -14.92 18.12
N SER A 11 37.78 -15.94 18.91
CA SER A 11 36.97 -17.17 19.00
C SER A 11 36.00 -17.20 20.18
N PHE A 12 36.00 -16.18 21.06
CA PHE A 12 35.02 -16.08 22.16
C PHE A 12 33.77 -15.26 21.81
N ILE A 13 33.74 -14.56 20.67
CA ILE A 13 32.51 -13.93 20.13
C ILE A 13 31.75 -14.93 19.22
N GLY A 14 31.89 -16.23 19.51
CA GLY A 14 31.20 -17.33 18.82
C GLY A 14 30.09 -17.98 19.65
N LEU A 15 29.66 -17.33 20.74
CA LEU A 15 28.56 -17.76 21.61
C LEU A 15 27.33 -16.87 21.44
N VAL A 16 27.00 -16.48 20.20
CA VAL A 16 25.60 -16.21 19.87
C VAL A 16 24.90 -17.55 19.76
N THR A 17 24.52 -18.08 20.92
CA THR A 17 23.65 -19.24 21.05
C THR A 17 22.43 -19.06 20.16
N SER A 18 22.15 -20.09 19.37
CA SER A 18 20.96 -20.25 18.56
C SER A 18 19.70 -20.12 19.45
N ALA A 19 19.16 -18.91 19.54
CA ALA A 19 17.84 -18.67 20.08
C ALA A 19 17.14 -17.66 19.16
N SER A 20 16.33 -18.17 18.24
CA SER A 20 15.30 -17.36 17.58
C SER A 20 14.33 -16.88 18.66
N ILE A 21 14.44 -15.62 19.09
CA ILE A 21 13.41 -15.01 19.93
C ILE A 21 12.18 -14.78 19.03
N ARG A 22 11.18 -15.67 19.14
CA ARG A 22 9.81 -15.37 18.68
C ARG A 22 9.24 -14.34 19.64
N SER A 23 9.13 -13.10 19.18
CA SER A 23 8.40 -12.05 19.89
C SER A 23 6.94 -12.11 19.45
N ASP A 24 6.12 -12.86 20.17
CA ASP A 24 4.65 -12.77 20.06
C ASP A 24 4.22 -11.43 20.67
N GLY A 25 4.22 -10.38 19.84
CA GLY A 25 3.73 -9.05 20.21
C GLY A 25 2.21 -9.01 20.18
N ALA A 26 1.56 -9.27 21.32
CA ALA A 26 0.16 -8.92 21.54
C ALA A 26 0.08 -7.44 21.93
N GLY A 27 -0.18 -6.59 20.94
CA GLY A 27 -0.61 -5.20 21.13
C GLY A 27 -2.00 -5.04 20.53
N SER A 28 -3.01 -5.05 21.39
CA SER A 28 -4.41 -4.84 21.03
C SER A 28 -4.86 -3.50 21.62
N LEU A 29 -5.58 -2.72 20.81
CA LEU A 29 -6.31 -1.47 21.11
C LEU A 29 -5.37 -0.24 21.30
N GLN A 30 -5.50 0.87 20.57
CA GLN A 30 -6.71 1.60 20.23
C GLN A 30 -6.58 2.51 18.97
N PRO A 31 -7.72 2.97 18.43
CA PRO A 31 -7.87 4.05 17.45
C PRO A 31 -7.24 5.35 17.92
N SER A 32 -6.67 6.10 16.99
CA SER A 32 -6.16 7.45 17.22
C SER A 32 -6.64 8.38 16.11
N ASP A 33 -7.63 9.15 16.52
CA ASP A 33 -8.20 10.34 15.93
C ASP A 33 -7.13 11.30 15.36
N GLY A 34 -7.50 11.91 14.22
CA GLY A 34 -7.00 13.14 13.60
C GLY A 34 -5.63 13.71 14.00
N GLN A 35 -4.76 13.90 12.99
CA GLN A 35 -4.64 15.21 12.32
C GLN A 35 -3.49 15.20 11.30
N SER A 36 -3.80 15.04 10.02
CA SER A 36 -3.09 15.73 8.91
C SER A 36 -3.95 15.60 7.64
N GLU A 37 -4.52 16.72 7.23
CA GLU A 37 -5.37 16.87 6.05
C GLU A 37 -4.54 16.78 4.76
N LEU A 38 -4.42 15.57 4.23
CA LEU A 38 -4.28 15.29 2.81
C LEU A 38 -5.10 14.00 2.61
N GLU A 39 -6.24 14.10 1.93
CA GLU A 39 -6.97 12.93 1.47
C GLU A 39 -6.04 12.13 0.54
N GLU A 40 -5.25 11.20 1.08
CA GLU A 40 -4.82 10.04 0.32
C GLU A 40 -6.09 9.24 0.03
N THR A 41 -6.78 9.72 -1.00
CA THR A 41 -7.76 8.97 -1.77
C THR A 41 -7.11 7.62 -2.00
N GLU A 42 -7.65 6.57 -1.39
CA GLU A 42 -7.24 5.18 -1.63
C GLU A 42 -7.10 4.99 -3.13
N SER A 43 -5.87 5.10 -3.65
CA SER A 43 -5.66 5.08 -5.10
C SER A 43 -5.75 3.63 -5.50
N HIS A 44 -6.84 3.23 -6.13
CA HIS A 44 -6.99 1.87 -6.61
C HIS A 44 -6.34 1.78 -8.00
N PRO A 45 -5.13 1.19 -8.12
CA PRO A 45 -4.40 1.20 -9.38
C PRO A 45 -5.19 0.45 -10.45
N GLY A 46 -5.38 1.08 -11.62
CA GLY A 46 -6.18 0.50 -12.70
C GLY A 46 -7.70 0.61 -12.48
N GLN A 47 -8.15 1.50 -11.60
CA GLN A 47 -9.56 1.86 -11.47
C GLN A 47 -9.76 3.37 -11.32
N CYS A 48 -10.99 3.82 -11.55
CA CYS A 48 -11.42 5.18 -11.34
C CYS A 48 -12.69 5.24 -10.48
N LEU A 49 -12.81 6.31 -9.71
CA LEU A 49 -13.96 6.56 -8.85
C LEU A 49 -15.00 7.38 -9.61
N HIS A 50 -16.17 6.78 -9.89
CA HIS A 50 -17.33 7.47 -10.46
C HIS A 50 -18.51 7.39 -9.51
N LYS A 51 -19.02 8.53 -9.04
CA LYS A 51 -20.18 8.61 -8.12
C LYS A 51 -20.06 7.69 -6.88
N GLY A 52 -18.83 7.52 -6.36
CA GLY A 52 -18.55 6.67 -5.20
C GLY A 52 -18.38 5.18 -5.51
N VAL A 53 -18.39 4.78 -6.78
CA VAL A 53 -18.17 3.40 -7.23
C VAL A 53 -16.88 3.30 -8.03
N TRP A 54 -16.09 2.26 -7.77
CA TRP A 54 -14.86 1.98 -8.50
C TRP A 54 -15.14 1.18 -9.78
N HIS A 55 -14.53 1.60 -10.88
CA HIS A 55 -14.66 0.97 -12.19
C HIS A 55 -13.29 0.65 -12.79
N ASP A 56 -13.15 -0.52 -13.43
CA ASP A 56 -11.90 -0.96 -14.08
C ASP A 56 -11.65 -0.25 -15.43
N THR A 57 -10.37 -0.05 -15.77
CA THR A 57 -9.89 0.64 -17.00
C THR A 57 -10.27 -0.02 -18.34
N ASP A 58 -10.71 -1.27 -18.32
CA ASP A 58 -11.11 -2.02 -19.52
C ASP A 58 -12.63 -2.23 -19.64
N LYS A 59 -13.41 -1.50 -18.85
CA LYS A 59 -14.87 -1.62 -18.81
C LYS A 59 -15.55 -0.29 -19.09
N SER A 60 -16.55 -0.33 -19.97
CA SER A 60 -17.55 0.72 -20.05
C SER A 60 -18.71 0.42 -19.10
N PHE A 61 -19.37 1.47 -18.64
CA PHE A 61 -20.53 1.42 -17.78
C PHE A 61 -21.54 2.51 -18.17
N GLN A 62 -22.79 2.36 -17.76
CA GLN A 62 -23.82 3.36 -18.03
C GLN A 62 -23.95 4.33 -16.86
N ASP A 63 -24.03 5.62 -17.18
CA ASP A 63 -24.50 6.65 -16.27
C ASP A 63 -25.71 7.35 -16.91
N ASP A 64 -26.90 6.94 -16.48
CA ASP A 64 -28.16 7.29 -17.14
C ASP A 64 -28.11 6.87 -18.64
N CYS A 65 -28.39 7.79 -19.56
CA CYS A 65 -28.31 7.56 -20.99
C CYS A 65 -26.88 7.63 -21.55
N ASN A 66 -25.90 8.05 -20.75
CA ASN A 66 -24.53 8.18 -21.19
C ASN A 66 -23.76 6.89 -21.01
N THR A 67 -22.90 6.59 -21.98
CA THR A 67 -21.88 5.55 -21.85
C THR A 67 -20.61 6.19 -21.32
N CYS A 68 -20.12 5.66 -20.22
CA CYS A 68 -18.90 6.08 -19.58
C CYS A 68 -17.86 4.97 -19.61
N GLY A 69 -16.61 5.33 -19.38
CA GLY A 69 -15.51 4.40 -19.21
C GLY A 69 -14.39 5.00 -18.39
N CYS A 70 -13.49 4.12 -17.99
CA CYS A 70 -12.34 4.43 -17.15
C CYS A 70 -11.08 4.35 -18.01
N ASN A 71 -10.18 5.33 -17.96
CA ASN A 71 -8.90 5.27 -18.68
C ASN A 71 -7.75 4.85 -17.75
N GLU A 72 -6.60 4.47 -18.34
CA GLU A 72 -5.42 4.05 -17.58
C GLU A 72 -4.89 5.08 -16.59
N ASP A 73 -5.22 6.37 -16.79
CA ASP A 73 -4.87 7.46 -15.88
C ASP A 73 -5.81 7.57 -14.66
N GLY A 74 -6.81 6.69 -14.54
CA GLY A 74 -7.80 6.73 -13.46
C GLY A 74 -8.87 7.82 -13.64
N LEU A 75 -9.03 8.35 -14.85
CA LEU A 75 -10.04 9.35 -15.19
C LEU A 75 -11.25 8.72 -15.88
N VAL A 76 -12.42 9.21 -15.52
CA VAL A 76 -13.69 8.83 -16.16
C VAL A 76 -13.94 9.69 -17.38
N TRP A 77 -14.31 9.07 -18.50
CA TRP A 77 -14.86 9.74 -19.67
C TRP A 77 -16.32 9.30 -19.86
N CYS A 78 -17.17 10.19 -20.36
CA CYS A 78 -18.58 9.88 -20.69
C CYS A 78 -18.97 10.52 -22.02
N THR A 79 -19.96 9.93 -22.70
CA THR A 79 -20.68 10.63 -23.79
C THR A 79 -21.42 11.86 -23.25
N LEU A 80 -21.88 12.74 -24.15
CA LEU A 80 -22.60 13.97 -23.80
C LEU A 80 -24.02 13.97 -24.38
N MET A 81 -24.76 12.89 -24.09
CA MET A 81 -26.17 12.74 -24.44
C MET A 81 -27.05 13.49 -23.43
N LEU A 82 -28.07 14.18 -23.95
CA LEU A 82 -29.12 14.77 -23.12
C LEU A 82 -30.08 13.66 -22.68
N CYS A 83 -30.10 13.36 -21.39
CA CYS A 83 -30.99 12.34 -20.80
C CYS A 83 -32.36 12.95 -20.46
N ASN A 84 -33.37 12.09 -20.34
CA ASN A 84 -34.80 12.46 -20.28
C ASN A 84 -35.43 12.24 -18.91
#